data_AF-F8W1K4-F1
#
_entry.id   AF-F8W1K4-F1
#
_cell.length_a   1.000
_cell.length_b   1.000
_cell.length_c   1.000
_cell.angle_alpha   90.00
_cell.angle_beta   90.00
_cell.angle_gamma   90.00
#
_symmetry.space_group_name_H-M   'P 1'
#
loop_
_entity.id
_entity.type
_entity.pdbx_description
1 polymer ?
#
loop_
_entity_poly.entity_id
_entity_poly.type
_entity_poly.pdbx_seq_one_letter_code
_entity_poly.pdbx_strand_id
1 'polypeptide(L)' 'MATAAQGPLSLLWGWLWSERFWLPENVSWADLEGPADGYGYPRGRHILSVFPLAAGIFFVRLLFER' A
#
# COMPACT_ATOMS: atom_id res chain seq x y z
N MET A 1 15.92 -24.97 5.54
CA MET A 1 15.20 -23.82 4.96
C MET A 1 13.74 -23.97 5.36
N ALA A 2 13.32 -23.26 6.41
CA ALA A 2 12.02 -23.48 7.04
C ALA A 2 10.89 -22.94 6.16
N THR A 3 10.09 -23.83 5.60
CA THR A 3 8.76 -23.52 5.06
C THR A 3 7.86 -23.17 6.23
N ALA A 4 7.84 -21.89 6.63
CA ALA A 4 6.78 -21.38 7.48
C ALA A 4 5.46 -21.70 6.77
N ALA A 5 4.55 -22.42 7.45
CA ALA A 5 3.25 -22.77 6.91
C ALA A 5 2.52 -21.48 6.51
N GLN A 6 2.42 -21.25 5.20
CA GLN A 6 1.65 -20.16 4.63
C GLN A 6 0.19 -20.40 4.98
N GLY A 7 -0.32 -19.68 5.99
CA GLY A 7 -1.73 -19.75 6.36
C GLY A 7 -2.63 -19.38 5.19
N PRO A 8 -3.92 -19.76 5.21
CA PRO A 8 -4.85 -19.53 4.10
C PRO A 8 -4.91 -18.05 3.69
N LEU A 9 -4.77 -17.12 4.63
CA LEU A 9 -4.69 -15.69 4.35
C LEU A 9 -3.46 -15.28 3.55
N SER A 10 -2.29 -15.89 3.79
CA SER A 10 -1.08 -15.60 3.04
C SER A 10 -1.14 -16.15 1.60
N LEU A 11 -1.82 -17.28 1.40
CA LEU A 11 -2.08 -17.83 0.07
C LEU A 11 -3.08 -16.96 -0.72
N LEU A 12 -4.16 -16.54 -0.06
CA LEU A 12 -5.14 -15.62 -0.64
C LEU A 12 -4.49 -14.27 -0.98
N TRP A 13 -3.65 -13.76 -0.10
CA TRP A 13 -2.91 -12.51 -0.33
C TRP A 13 -1.95 -12.64 -1.51
N GLY A 14 -1.16 -13.73 -1.58
CA GLY A 14 -0.26 -13.99 -2.70
C GLY A 14 -0.98 -14.18 -4.04
N TRP A 15 -2.17 -14.79 -4.03
CA TRP A 15 -3.01 -14.91 -5.21
C TRP A 15 -3.58 -13.54 -5.64
N LEU A 16 -4.15 -12.78 -4.70
CA LEU A 16 -4.75 -11.48 -4.94
C LEU A 16 -3.72 -10.47 -5.49
N TRP A 17 -2.49 -10.53 -5.00
CA TRP A 17 -1.40 -9.62 -5.37
C TRP A 17 -0.48 -10.15 -6.47
N SER A 18 -0.92 -11.15 -7.24
CA SER A 18 -0.11 -11.73 -8.31
C SER A 18 0.18 -10.73 -9.43
N GLU A 19 1.44 -10.63 -9.84
CA GLU A 19 1.93 -9.70 -10.88
C GLU A 19 1.16 -9.83 -12.19
N ARG A 20 0.72 -11.04 -12.56
CA ARG A 20 0.01 -11.30 -13.82
C ARG A 20 -1.34 -10.59 -13.94
N PHE A 21 -1.97 -10.24 -12.82
CA PHE A 21 -3.26 -9.53 -12.82
C PHE A 21 -3.09 -8.01 -12.87
N TRP A 22 -2.03 -7.49 -12.25
CA TRP A 22 -1.87 -6.07 -11.99
C TRP A 22 -0.82 -5.39 -12.85
N LEU A 23 0.23 -6.12 -13.23
CA LEU A 23 1.39 -5.58 -13.93
C LEU A 23 1.43 -6.08 -15.39
N PRO A 24 1.97 -5.26 -16.32
CA PRO A 24 2.25 -5.71 -17.67
C PRO A 24 3.28 -6.85 -17.70
N GLU A 25 3.26 -7.62 -18.78
CA GLU A 25 4.41 -8.46 -19.17
C GLU A 25 5.66 -7.55 -19.16
N ASN A 26 6.74 -7.95 -18.47
CA ASN A 26 7.98 -7.19 -18.27
C ASN A 26 8.07 -6.21 -17.08
N VAL A 27 7.07 -6.11 -16.20
CA VAL A 27 7.19 -5.31 -14.97
C VAL A 27 6.94 -6.19 -13.74
N SER A 28 7.82 -6.10 -12.74
CA SER A 28 7.64 -6.76 -11.44
C SER A 28 7.35 -5.74 -10.32
N TRP A 29 6.80 -6.20 -9.19
CA TRP A 29 6.61 -5.32 -8.03
C TRP A 29 7.95 -4.78 -7.50
N ALA A 30 9.03 -5.54 -7.64
CA ALA A 30 10.38 -5.14 -7.25
C ALA A 30 10.90 -3.94 -8.06
N ASP A 31 10.50 -3.81 -9.33
CA ASP A 31 10.86 -2.66 -10.17
C ASP A 31 10.17 -1.37 -9.70
N LEU A 32 8.97 -1.50 -9.13
CA LEU A 32 8.19 -0.38 -8.60
C LEU A 32 8.60 0.04 -7.18
N GLU A 33 9.27 -0.84 -6.43
CA GLU A 33 9.86 -0.53 -5.12
C GLU A 33 11.03 0.48 -5.23
N GLY A 34 11.59 0.62 -6.43
CA GLY A 34 12.45 1.72 -6.86
C GLY A 34 13.93 1.56 -6.47
N PRO A 35 14.88 1.83 -7.39
CA PRO A 35 16.26 2.09 -7.02
C PRO A 35 16.36 3.38 -6.18
N ALA A 36 17.45 3.52 -5.43
CA ALA A 36 17.74 4.70 -4.61
C ALA A 36 18.07 5.97 -5.44
N ASP A 37 17.62 6.07 -6.69
CA ASP A 37 18.11 6.99 -7.73
C ASP A 37 17.28 8.27 -7.91
N GLY A 38 16.52 8.67 -6.90
CA GLY A 38 16.10 10.06 -6.72
C GLY A 38 14.88 10.53 -7.53
N TYR A 39 14.39 9.74 -8.50
CA TYR A 39 13.06 9.94 -9.10
C TYR A 39 12.01 9.20 -8.28
N GLY A 40 11.67 9.77 -7.13
CA GLY A 40 10.77 9.14 -6.16
C GLY A 40 9.34 9.08 -6.66
N TYR A 41 8.88 7.89 -7.06
CA TYR A 41 7.45 7.58 -7.09
C TYR A 41 6.81 7.98 -5.74
N PRO A 42 5.59 8.55 -5.74
CA PRO A 42 4.90 8.91 -4.51
C PRO A 42 4.76 7.66 -3.65
N ARG A 43 5.55 7.59 -2.57
CA ARG A 43 5.61 6.40 -1.73
C ARG A 43 4.27 6.26 -1.02
N GLY A 44 3.80 5.04 -0.79
CA GLY A 44 2.53 4.78 -0.08
C GLY A 44 2.38 5.52 1.26
N ARG A 45 3.49 5.85 1.95
CA ARG A 45 3.47 6.70 3.15
C ARG A 45 2.86 8.08 2.93
N HIS A 46 2.90 8.61 1.70
CA HIS A 46 2.29 9.89 1.35
C HIS A 46 0.77 9.80 1.37
N ILE A 47 0.18 8.66 1.02
CA ILE A 47 -1.27 8.40 1.19
C ILE A 47 -1.66 8.46 2.67
N LEU A 48 -0.77 8.00 3.56
CA LEU A 48 -1.02 8.06 5.01
C LEU A 48 -1.10 9.50 5.54
N SER A 49 -0.51 10.48 4.85
CA SER A 49 -0.59 11.90 5.25
C SER A 49 -1.99 12.50 5.08
N VAL A 50 -2.88 11.87 4.31
CA VAL A 50 -4.27 12.30 4.13
C VAL A 50 -5.13 11.99 5.35
N PHE A 51 -4.79 10.94 6.12
CA PHE A 51 -5.54 10.54 7.32
C PHE A 51 -5.58 11.60 8.43
N PRO A 52 -4.47 12.23 8.86
CA PRO A 52 -4.53 13.27 9.88
C PRO A 52 -5.32 14.51 9.42
N LEU A 53 -5.30 14.84 8.13
CA LEU A 53 -6.11 15.92 7.58
C LEU A 53 -7.61 15.59 7.68
N ALA A 54 -8.00 14.38 7.25
CA ALA A 54 -9.38 13.90 7.35
C ALA A 54 -9.86 13.86 8.82
N ALA A 55 -9.01 13.39 9.73
CA ALA A 55 -9.31 13.39 11.16
C ALA A 55 -9.50 14.81 11.70
N GLY A 56 -8.66 15.77 11.31
CA GLY A 56 -8.79 17.17 11.72
C GLY A 56 -10.12 17.79 11.29
N ILE A 57 -10.52 17.60 10.02
CA ILE A 57 -11.82 18.06 9.51
C ILE A 57 -12.96 17.40 10.28
N PHE A 58 -12.87 16.09 10.54
CA PHE A 58 -13.86 15.36 11.32
C PHE A 58 -13.99 15.90 12.77
N PHE A 59 -12.87 16.23 13.42
CA PHE A 59 -12.87 16.81 14.77
C PHE A 59 -13.51 18.20 14.80
N VAL A 60 -13.18 19.06 13.84
CA VAL A 60 -13.83 20.38 13.69
C VAL A 60 -15.34 20.18 13.54
N ARG A 61 -15.75 19.29 12.64
CA ARG A 61 -17.16 18.95 12.45
C ARG A 61 -17.83 18.49 13.75
N LEU A 62 -17.18 17.61 14.51
CA LEU A 62 -17.71 17.12 15.80
C LEU A 62 -17.83 18.22 16.88
N LEU A 63 -17.00 19.26 16.84
CA LEU A 63 -17.05 20.38 17.78
C LEU A 63 -18.15 21.38 17.44
N PHE A 64 -18.42 21.60 16.15
CA PHE A 64 -19.38 22.61 15.68
C PHE A 64 -20.78 22.04 15.36
N GLU A 65 -20.91 20.75 15.05
CA GLU A 65 -22.19 20.09 14.75
C GLU A 65 -22.81 19.38 15.98
N ARG A 66 -22.46 19.80 17.20
CA ARG A 66 -23.27 19.51 18.41
C ARG A 66 -24.31 20.59 18.62
#